data_AF-A0A1V9X3H8-F1
#
_entry.id   AF-A0A1V9X3H8-F1
#
_cell.length_a   1.000
_cell.length_b   1.000
_cell.length_c   1.000
_cell.angle_alpha   90.00
_cell.angle_beta   90.00
_cell.angle_gamma   90.00
#
_symmetry.space_group_name_H-M   'P 1'
#
loop_
_entity.id
_entity.type
_entity.pdbx_description
1 polymer ?
#
loop_
_entity_poly.entity_id
_entity_poly.type
_entity_poly.pdbx_seq_one_letter_code
_entity_poly.pdbx_strand_id
1 'polypeptide(L)'
;MGGITAKWVQISLGNPKKKREKSLCIIDCCWNGRATHLLQAPVIDAVCHLTVQISPGNEKSPCRSVFKELQHLQNLVNCLSSGEMAWQRDFSSPPFMEKVKNLCKSARIGSIRPTNNIKQSALDAAWDMADFNICLETIVASKRQPVDFTDELWTIIYGCANYQELKDALSYVFSQVSSGQIKPYIAPNNHTQMSQVLRDMSAQLCSEPTLQGVTPLTLVAEIGLQKLQRDYLHIFSGLELASAEQLAPFFRGAGPMRAFTDLGTAVNELFRVQGVLDMVMLCKTNLHLPIHYLSGYAREALKQLQTVQLEGRPSTQPALPIPAPAPPAPSFYGHRFRFPLKVALVRAILDSLPPSEWTASIKSRQGAYATHTITHISQRAPFNHLTRDTSYEAHYNPRDPDYFCTLVNCTQDKLR
;
A
#
# COMPACT_ATOMS: atom_id res chain seq x y z
N MET A 1 -25.91 32.63 -23.20
CA MET A 1 -26.39 31.32 -22.70
C MET A 1 -25.89 31.14 -21.29
N GLY A 2 -26.80 31.02 -20.33
CA GLY A 2 -26.46 30.65 -18.96
C GLY A 2 -26.34 29.14 -18.85
N GLY A 3 -25.31 28.67 -18.15
CA GLY A 3 -25.09 27.24 -17.89
C GLY A 3 -25.14 26.97 -16.39
N ILE A 4 -25.81 25.89 -16.01
CA ILE A 4 -25.77 25.36 -14.65
C ILE A 4 -24.70 24.28 -14.60
N THR A 5 -23.68 24.46 -13.78
CA THR A 5 -22.70 23.43 -13.45
C THR A 5 -23.03 22.88 -12.07
N ALA A 6 -23.22 21.57 -11.96
CA ALA A 6 -23.41 20.90 -10.67
C ALA A 6 -22.18 20.05 -10.33
N LYS A 7 -21.80 20.06 -9.06
CA LYS A 7 -20.76 19.22 -8.46
C LYS A 7 -21.35 18.46 -7.28
N TRP A 8 -21.09 17.16 -7.23
CA TRP A 8 -21.56 16.25 -6.18
C TRP A 8 -20.33 15.52 -5.63
N VAL A 9 -20.14 15.56 -4.31
CA VAL A 9 -19.00 14.92 -3.65
C VAL A 9 -19.49 14.01 -2.54
N GLN A 10 -19.03 12.76 -2.58
CA GLN A 10 -19.24 11.79 -1.52
C GLN A 10 -17.95 11.27 -0.97
N ILE A 11 -17.94 11.08 0.35
CA ILE A 11 -16.82 10.53 1.08
C ILE A 11 -17.25 9.17 1.66
N SER A 12 -16.50 8.12 1.33
CA SER A 12 -16.60 6.76 1.88
C SER A 12 -15.16 6.36 2.24
N LEU A 13 -14.69 6.00 3.44
CA LEU A 13 -15.27 5.26 4.55
C LEU A 13 -14.57 5.51 5.89
N GLY A 14 -15.33 5.20 6.93
CA GLY A 14 -14.87 4.65 8.19
C GLY A 14 -15.90 4.95 9.29
N ASN A 15 -16.33 3.93 10.05
CA ASN A 15 -17.32 4.06 11.12
C ASN A 15 -17.10 5.36 11.94
N PRO A 16 -18.07 6.30 11.97
CA PRO A 16 -17.88 7.62 12.57
C PRO A 16 -17.43 7.58 14.05
N LYS A 17 -17.57 6.44 14.72
CA LYS A 17 -17.22 6.23 16.13
C LYS A 17 -15.73 6.03 16.46
N LYS A 18 -14.80 5.95 15.48
CA LYS A 18 -13.36 5.79 15.75
C LYS A 18 -12.53 6.90 15.07
N LYS A 19 -11.78 7.67 15.87
CA LYS A 19 -11.05 8.91 15.48
C LYS A 19 -9.61 8.70 14.98
N ARG A 20 -9.15 7.47 14.75
CA ARG A 20 -7.79 7.21 14.21
C ARG A 20 -7.78 7.24 12.69
N GLU A 21 -6.76 7.89 12.13
CA GLU A 21 -6.44 8.10 10.70
C GLU A 21 -7.10 7.10 9.76
N LYS A 22 -8.08 7.58 8.99
CA LYS A 22 -8.89 6.75 8.09
C LYS A 22 -8.40 6.90 6.66
N SER A 23 -8.24 5.78 5.98
CA SER A 23 -8.19 5.76 4.52
C SER A 23 -9.43 6.47 3.97
N LEU A 24 -9.22 7.34 3.01
CA LEU A 24 -10.23 8.24 2.47
C LEU A 24 -10.48 7.83 1.02
N CYS A 25 -11.74 7.58 0.67
CA CYS A 25 -12.17 7.44 -0.71
C CYS A 25 -13.24 8.50 -0.98
N ILE A 26 -13.01 9.31 -2.01
CA ILE A 26 -13.89 10.41 -2.40
C ILE A 26 -14.32 10.17 -3.84
N ILE A 27 -15.62 10.18 -4.06
CA ILE A 27 -16.20 10.19 -5.40
C ILE A 27 -16.68 11.59 -5.68
N ASP A 28 -16.12 12.23 -6.69
CA ASP A 28 -16.52 13.56 -7.14
C ASP A 28 -17.06 13.51 -8.56
N CYS A 29 -18.26 14.01 -8.76
CA CYS A 29 -18.94 14.05 -10.04
C CYS A 29 -19.28 15.50 -10.41
N CYS A 30 -19.07 15.86 -11.68
CA CYS A 30 -19.40 17.18 -12.23
C CYS A 30 -20.17 17.04 -13.55
N TRP A 31 -21.24 17.82 -13.72
CA TRP A 31 -21.99 17.85 -14.98
C TRP A 31 -22.56 19.24 -15.27
N ASN A 32 -22.78 19.52 -16.56
CA ASN A 32 -23.24 20.83 -17.05
C ASN A 32 -24.61 20.72 -17.74
N GLY A 33 -25.44 21.74 -17.55
CA GLY A 33 -26.66 22.00 -18.33
C GLY A 33 -27.83 21.04 -18.08
N ARG A 34 -27.74 20.16 -17.08
CA ARG A 34 -28.73 19.09 -16.82
C ARG A 34 -29.15 18.93 -15.37
N ALA A 35 -28.76 19.86 -14.51
CA ALA A 35 -29.28 19.93 -13.15
C ALA A 35 -30.68 20.55 -13.17
N THR A 36 -31.69 19.83 -12.71
CA THR A 36 -33.10 20.27 -12.66
C THR A 36 -33.57 20.58 -11.25
N HIS A 37 -32.91 20.04 -10.22
CA HIS A 37 -33.25 20.26 -8.82
C HIS A 37 -32.01 20.18 -7.91
N LEU A 38 -32.13 20.72 -6.69
CA LEU A 38 -31.10 20.66 -5.66
C LEU A 38 -30.87 19.21 -5.24
N LEU A 39 -29.62 18.87 -4.90
CA LEU A 39 -29.20 17.54 -4.46
C LEU A 39 -29.46 16.42 -5.47
N GLN A 40 -29.69 16.76 -6.74
CA GLN A 40 -29.81 15.78 -7.81
C GLN A 40 -28.56 14.90 -7.88
N ALA A 41 -28.78 13.58 -7.96
CA ALA A 41 -27.72 12.60 -8.16
C ALA A 41 -27.03 12.80 -9.53
N PRO A 42 -25.74 12.46 -9.67
CA PRO A 42 -25.01 12.65 -10.93
C PRO A 42 -25.70 11.98 -12.12
N VAL A 43 -25.72 12.64 -13.28
CA VAL A 43 -26.21 12.03 -14.53
C VAL A 43 -25.21 11.00 -15.08
N ILE A 44 -25.65 10.08 -15.95
CA ILE A 44 -24.84 8.94 -16.40
C ILE A 44 -23.52 9.32 -17.09
N ASP A 45 -23.49 10.47 -17.75
CA ASP A 45 -22.34 11.01 -18.46
C ASP A 45 -21.69 12.20 -17.73
N ALA A 46 -21.96 12.34 -16.43
CA ALA A 46 -21.20 13.23 -15.58
C ALA A 46 -19.73 12.81 -15.57
N VAL A 47 -18.83 13.79 -15.55
CA VAL A 47 -17.40 13.55 -15.36
C VAL A 47 -17.21 13.16 -13.91
N CYS A 48 -16.79 11.93 -13.66
CA CYS A 48 -16.62 11.38 -12.33
C CYS A 48 -15.16 10.99 -12.09
N HIS A 49 -14.66 11.32 -10.90
CA HIS A 49 -13.34 10.93 -10.45
C HIS A 49 -13.41 10.26 -9.09
N LEU A 50 -12.49 9.34 -8.89
CA LEU A 50 -12.22 8.68 -7.64
C LEU A 50 -10.91 9.23 -7.08
N THR A 51 -10.93 9.73 -5.84
CA THR A 51 -9.73 10.13 -5.10
C THR A 51 -9.55 9.20 -3.91
N VAL A 52 -8.38 8.55 -3.83
CA VAL A 52 -8.05 7.60 -2.76
C VAL A 52 -6.82 8.06 -1.99
N GLN A 53 -6.94 8.16 -0.66
CA GLN A 53 -5.85 8.37 0.27
C GLN A 53 -5.76 7.17 1.21
N ILE A 54 -4.56 6.68 1.46
CA ILE A 54 -4.36 5.41 2.14
C ILE A 54 -3.72 5.67 3.48
N SER A 55 -4.32 5.11 4.53
CA SER A 55 -3.70 5.01 5.85
C SER A 55 -3.09 3.61 6.02
N PRO A 56 -1.85 3.51 6.50
CA PRO A 56 -1.19 2.22 6.66
C PRO A 56 -1.92 1.32 7.66
N GLY A 57 -1.85 0.01 7.42
CA GLY A 57 -2.09 -0.98 8.47
C GLY A 57 -3.55 -1.22 8.83
N ASN A 58 -4.47 -1.08 7.87
CA ASN A 58 -5.86 -1.51 8.04
C ASN A 58 -5.91 -2.96 8.55
N GLU A 59 -6.44 -3.16 9.76
CA GLU A 59 -6.45 -4.46 10.43
C GLU A 59 -7.30 -5.51 9.71
N LYS A 60 -8.28 -5.06 8.92
CA LYS A 60 -9.17 -5.92 8.15
C LYS A 60 -8.68 -6.18 6.72
N SER A 61 -7.53 -5.62 6.33
CA SER A 61 -6.99 -5.83 4.99
C SER A 61 -6.56 -7.28 4.82
N PRO A 62 -6.95 -7.97 3.73
CA PRO A 62 -6.44 -9.31 3.42
C PRO A 62 -4.92 -9.30 3.20
N CYS A 63 -4.33 -8.15 2.87
CA CYS A 63 -2.90 -7.96 2.70
C CYS A 63 -2.15 -7.69 4.01
N ARG A 64 -2.80 -7.85 5.17
CA ARG A 64 -2.20 -7.54 6.47
C ARG A 64 -0.98 -8.40 6.80
N SER A 65 -0.96 -9.66 6.41
CA SER A 65 0.17 -10.57 6.65
C SER A 65 1.46 -10.03 6.02
N VAL A 66 1.39 -9.67 4.73
CA VAL A 66 2.52 -9.11 3.98
C VAL A 66 2.91 -7.74 4.52
N PHE A 67 1.95 -6.89 4.87
CA PHE A 67 2.24 -5.61 5.52
C PHE A 67 2.97 -5.78 6.86
N LYS A 68 2.54 -6.73 7.70
CA LYS A 68 3.20 -7.01 9.00
C LYS A 68 4.64 -7.47 8.82
N GLU A 69 4.86 -8.31 7.82
CA GLU A 69 6.19 -8.77 7.45
C GLU A 69 7.08 -7.62 6.98
N LEU A 70 6.54 -6.70 6.16
CA LEU A 70 7.23 -5.48 5.75
C LEU A 70 7.53 -4.54 6.93
N GLN A 71 6.61 -4.40 7.89
CA GLN A 71 6.84 -3.63 9.11
C GLN A 71 8.00 -4.20 9.95
N HIS A 72 8.09 -5.53 10.05
CA HIS A 72 9.20 -6.17 10.74
C HIS A 72 10.53 -5.93 10.03
N LEU A 73 10.56 -6.02 8.69
CA LEU A 73 11.74 -5.67 7.92
C LEU A 73 12.16 -4.22 8.16
N GLN A 74 11.21 -3.28 8.19
CA GLN A 74 11.52 -1.89 8.53
C GLN A 74 12.11 -1.75 9.93
N ASN A 75 11.61 -2.49 10.91
CA ASN A 75 12.16 -2.47 12.27
C ASN A 75 13.60 -3.02 12.30
N LEU A 76 13.88 -4.09 11.56
CA LEU A 76 15.25 -4.61 11.38
C LEU A 76 16.18 -3.55 10.79
N VAL A 77 15.75 -2.88 9.73
CA VAL A 77 16.56 -1.85 9.06
C VAL A 77 16.75 -0.62 9.92
N ASN A 78 15.72 -0.20 10.67
CA ASN A 78 15.84 0.88 11.64
C ASN A 78 16.85 0.53 12.74
N CYS A 79 16.83 -0.71 13.24
CA CYS A 79 17.79 -1.19 14.23
C CYS A 79 19.24 -1.08 13.75
N LEU A 80 19.51 -1.27 12.45
CA LEU A 80 20.87 -1.07 11.90
C LEU A 80 21.40 0.35 12.12
N SER A 81 20.51 1.34 12.21
CA SER A 81 20.87 2.74 12.45
C SER A 81 20.73 3.17 13.92
N SER A 82 19.70 2.69 14.62
CA SER A 82 19.39 3.10 16.00
C SER A 82 20.00 2.21 17.08
N GLY A 83 20.36 0.97 16.75
CA GLY A 83 20.75 -0.06 17.71
C GLY A 83 19.58 -0.68 18.51
N GLU A 84 18.35 -0.18 18.33
CA GLU A 84 17.17 -0.63 19.06
C GLU A 84 16.26 -1.51 18.19
N MET A 85 15.86 -2.66 18.71
CA MET A 85 14.95 -3.58 18.01
C MET A 85 13.79 -4.02 18.89
N ALA A 86 12.58 -3.89 18.35
CA ALA A 86 11.37 -4.47 18.91
C ALA A 86 11.18 -5.90 18.37
N TRP A 87 11.68 -6.89 19.11
CA TRP A 87 11.58 -8.31 18.75
C TRP A 87 10.15 -8.83 18.87
N GLN A 88 9.74 -9.72 17.96
CA GLN A 88 8.44 -10.37 17.99
C GLN A 88 8.64 -11.87 18.14
N ARG A 89 8.48 -12.35 19.38
CA ARG A 89 8.60 -13.77 19.68
C ARG A 89 7.46 -14.54 19.01
N ASP A 90 7.83 -15.56 18.25
CA ASP A 90 6.89 -16.56 17.76
C ASP A 90 6.63 -17.63 18.85
N PHE A 91 5.37 -17.79 19.23
CA PHE A 91 4.91 -18.78 20.20
C PHE A 91 4.32 -20.03 19.54
N SER A 92 4.30 -20.09 18.21
CA SER A 92 3.75 -21.25 17.51
C SER A 92 4.68 -22.47 17.61
N SER A 93 4.08 -23.65 17.72
CA SER A 93 4.79 -24.93 17.71
C SER A 93 5.24 -25.29 16.28
N PRO A 94 6.43 -25.89 16.08
CA PRO A 94 7.44 -26.22 17.11
C PRO A 94 8.29 -24.99 17.51
N PRO A 95 9.06 -25.03 18.63
CA PRO A 95 9.91 -23.92 19.06
C PRO A 95 10.84 -23.40 17.95
N PHE A 96 11.18 -22.11 17.99
CA PHE A 96 11.96 -21.42 16.95
C PHE A 96 13.20 -22.20 16.48
N MET A 97 14.07 -22.61 17.40
CA MET A 97 15.30 -23.33 17.05
C MET A 97 15.01 -24.71 16.42
N GLU A 98 13.90 -25.34 16.78
CA GLU A 98 13.47 -26.59 16.15
C GLU A 98 13.01 -26.37 14.70
N LYS A 99 12.34 -25.24 14.41
CA LYS A 99 12.01 -24.86 13.02
C LYS A 99 13.28 -24.71 12.19
N VAL A 100 14.31 -24.04 12.71
CA VAL A 100 15.62 -23.90 12.04
C VAL A 100 16.25 -25.26 11.77
N LYS A 101 16.26 -26.16 12.77
CA LYS A 101 16.75 -27.53 12.62
C LYS A 101 15.97 -28.31 11.56
N ASN A 102 14.66 -28.16 11.52
CA ASN A 102 13.79 -28.83 10.55
C ASN A 102 14.00 -28.29 9.12
N LEU A 103 14.24 -26.99 8.95
CA LEU A 103 14.69 -26.42 7.68
C LEU A 103 16.02 -27.04 7.21
N CYS A 104 17.01 -27.15 8.10
CA CYS A 104 18.27 -27.80 7.71
C CYS A 104 18.03 -29.28 7.33
N LYS A 105 17.16 -30.01 8.03
CA LYS A 105 16.80 -31.39 7.66
C LYS A 105 16.10 -31.45 6.30
N SER A 106 15.17 -30.53 6.00
CA SER A 106 14.47 -30.49 4.70
C SER A 106 15.43 -30.14 3.56
N ALA A 107 16.45 -29.31 3.81
CA ALA A 107 17.51 -29.02 2.85
C ALA A 107 18.39 -30.25 2.53
N ARG A 108 18.61 -31.18 3.49
CA ARG A 108 19.38 -32.42 3.25
C ARG A 108 18.77 -33.30 2.17
N ILE A 109 17.44 -33.40 2.19
CA ILE A 109 16.68 -34.23 1.26
C ILE A 109 16.33 -33.50 -0.05
N GLY A 110 16.78 -32.24 -0.19
CA GLY A 110 16.50 -31.40 -1.36
C GLY A 110 15.02 -31.10 -1.49
N SER A 111 14.35 -30.72 -0.39
CA SER A 111 12.92 -30.38 -0.37
C SER A 111 12.59 -29.10 -1.16
N ILE A 112 13.54 -28.15 -1.18
CA ILE A 112 13.43 -26.94 -1.99
C ILE A 112 14.10 -27.24 -3.34
N ARG A 113 13.28 -27.33 -4.39
CA ARG A 113 13.74 -27.48 -5.77
C ARG A 113 13.13 -26.38 -6.62
N PRO A 114 13.78 -25.99 -7.74
CA PRO A 114 13.13 -25.16 -8.74
C PRO A 114 11.87 -25.89 -9.22
N THR A 115 10.71 -25.44 -8.75
CA THR A 115 9.41 -25.95 -9.20
C THR A 115 8.90 -24.99 -10.26
N ASN A 116 8.72 -25.49 -11.48
CA ASN A 116 8.15 -24.70 -12.58
C ASN A 116 6.64 -24.51 -12.47
N ASN A 117 5.98 -25.07 -11.45
CA ASN A 117 4.52 -25.08 -11.36
C ASN A 117 4.06 -24.86 -9.92
N ILE A 118 3.71 -23.61 -9.59
CA ILE A 118 2.85 -23.31 -8.44
C ILE A 118 1.46 -23.05 -9.00
N LYS A 119 0.59 -24.06 -8.95
CA LYS A 119 -0.88 -23.95 -8.96
C LYS A 119 -1.49 -22.92 -9.94
N GLN A 120 -0.93 -22.78 -11.15
CA GLN A 120 -1.52 -21.96 -12.21
C GLN A 120 -2.98 -22.40 -12.42
N SER A 121 -3.28 -23.70 -12.35
CA SER A 121 -4.63 -24.25 -12.46
C SER A 121 -5.65 -23.76 -11.43
N ALA A 122 -5.24 -23.40 -10.21
CA ALA A 122 -6.14 -22.87 -9.19
C ALA A 122 -6.40 -21.37 -9.38
N LEU A 123 -5.40 -20.64 -9.88
CA LEU A 123 -5.62 -19.27 -10.34
C LEU A 123 -6.49 -19.29 -11.59
N ASP A 124 -6.15 -20.04 -12.63
CA ASP A 124 -6.91 -20.13 -13.88
C ASP A 124 -8.40 -20.47 -13.63
N ALA A 125 -8.69 -21.40 -12.72
CA ALA A 125 -10.07 -21.70 -12.31
C ALA A 125 -10.74 -20.57 -11.50
N ALA A 126 -10.00 -19.83 -10.67
CA ALA A 126 -10.52 -18.68 -9.93
C ALA A 126 -10.75 -17.45 -10.84
N TRP A 127 -9.94 -17.32 -11.89
CA TRP A 127 -10.09 -16.37 -12.99
C TRP A 127 -11.36 -16.66 -13.79
N ASP A 128 -11.64 -17.93 -14.11
CA ASP A 128 -12.87 -18.38 -14.80
C ASP A 128 -14.14 -18.12 -13.98
N MET A 129 -14.05 -18.15 -12.65
CA MET A 129 -15.17 -17.89 -11.73
C MET A 129 -15.40 -16.39 -11.44
N ALA A 130 -14.54 -15.51 -11.96
CA ALA A 130 -14.58 -14.05 -11.80
C ALA A 130 -14.62 -13.52 -10.35
N ASP A 131 -14.38 -14.37 -9.35
CA ASP A 131 -14.41 -13.96 -7.95
C ASP A 131 -13.02 -13.52 -7.49
N PHE A 132 -12.74 -12.24 -7.67
CA PHE A 132 -11.53 -11.59 -7.19
C PHE A 132 -11.27 -11.85 -5.70
N ASN A 133 -12.28 -12.08 -4.86
CA ASN A 133 -12.05 -12.37 -3.45
C ASN A 133 -11.41 -13.75 -3.27
N ILE A 134 -11.81 -14.75 -4.06
CA ILE A 134 -11.21 -16.09 -4.05
C ILE A 134 -9.78 -16.02 -4.61
N CYS A 135 -9.53 -15.27 -5.69
CA CYS A 135 -8.17 -15.05 -6.19
C CYS A 135 -7.30 -14.37 -5.13
N LEU A 136 -7.83 -13.35 -4.46
CA LEU A 136 -7.15 -12.59 -3.42
C LEU A 136 -6.80 -13.47 -2.22
N GLU A 137 -7.75 -14.26 -1.70
CA GLU A 137 -7.49 -15.22 -0.64
C GLU A 137 -6.47 -16.27 -1.10
N THR A 138 -6.60 -16.79 -2.33
CA THR A 138 -5.68 -17.81 -2.83
C THR A 138 -4.26 -17.26 -2.96
N ILE A 139 -4.06 -16.08 -3.56
CA ILE A 139 -2.73 -15.53 -3.85
C ILE A 139 -2.10 -14.92 -2.59
N VAL A 140 -2.87 -14.20 -1.77
CA VAL A 140 -2.36 -13.51 -0.59
C VAL A 140 -2.31 -14.44 0.62
N ALA A 141 -3.30 -15.33 0.81
CA ALA A 141 -3.35 -16.20 1.98
C ALA A 141 -2.62 -17.54 1.79
N SER A 142 -2.57 -18.13 0.58
CA SER A 142 -1.89 -19.42 0.39
C SER A 142 -0.36 -19.35 0.56
N LYS A 143 0.20 -18.12 0.59
CA LYS A 143 1.63 -17.80 0.58
C LYS A 143 2.35 -18.38 -0.64
N ARG A 144 3.24 -17.58 -1.24
CA ARG A 144 4.11 -18.06 -2.32
C ARG A 144 5.01 -19.18 -1.77
N GLN A 145 5.23 -20.24 -2.56
CA GLN A 145 6.23 -21.25 -2.21
C GLN A 145 7.63 -20.65 -2.19
N PRO A 146 8.53 -21.08 -1.29
CA PRO A 146 9.89 -20.58 -1.24
C PRO A 146 10.63 -20.91 -2.54
N VAL A 147 11.29 -19.92 -3.12
CA VAL A 147 12.06 -20.07 -4.37
C VAL A 147 13.44 -20.67 -4.07
N ASP A 148 13.99 -20.39 -2.88
CA ASP A 148 15.27 -20.92 -2.44
C ASP A 148 15.33 -21.07 -0.91
N PHE A 149 16.44 -21.59 -0.41
CA PHE A 149 16.67 -21.79 1.02
C PHE A 149 16.55 -20.49 1.84
N THR A 150 16.95 -19.34 1.29
CA THR A 150 16.91 -18.07 2.03
C THR A 150 15.50 -17.52 2.18
N ASP A 151 14.62 -17.78 1.20
CA ASP A 151 13.19 -17.47 1.31
C ASP A 151 12.58 -18.20 2.52
N GLU A 152 12.82 -19.51 2.64
CA GLU A 152 12.28 -20.32 3.73
C GLU A 152 12.94 -19.94 5.07
N LEU A 153 14.26 -19.70 5.08
CA LEU A 153 14.98 -19.23 6.26
C LEU A 153 14.38 -17.94 6.82
N TRP A 154 14.06 -16.97 5.97
CA TRP A 154 13.42 -15.73 6.40
C TRP A 154 12.06 -15.97 7.09
N THR A 155 11.24 -16.89 6.57
CA THR A 155 9.94 -17.21 7.20
C THR A 155 10.05 -17.76 8.61
N ILE A 156 11.21 -18.32 8.97
CA ILE A 156 11.51 -18.81 10.32
C ILE A 156 12.16 -17.71 11.15
N ILE A 157 13.21 -17.06 10.61
CA ILE A 157 13.99 -16.03 11.30
C ILE A 157 13.12 -14.85 11.75
N TYR A 158 12.07 -14.52 10.99
CA TYR A 158 11.06 -13.52 11.39
C TYR A 158 10.52 -13.72 12.82
N GLY A 159 10.49 -14.96 13.33
CA GLY A 159 9.96 -15.31 14.65
C GLY A 159 10.97 -15.27 15.81
N CYS A 160 12.22 -14.86 15.58
CA CYS A 160 13.24 -14.82 16.64
C CYS A 160 12.90 -13.78 17.73
N ALA A 161 13.19 -14.14 18.98
CA ALA A 161 12.81 -13.34 20.14
C ALA A 161 13.89 -12.34 20.60
N ASN A 162 15.14 -12.50 20.16
CA ASN A 162 16.25 -11.62 20.49
C ASN A 162 17.47 -11.85 19.58
N TYR A 163 18.47 -10.97 19.69
CA TYR A 163 19.69 -10.99 18.89
C TYR A 163 20.54 -12.26 19.10
N GLN A 164 20.57 -12.81 20.32
CA GLN A 164 21.35 -14.02 20.60
C GLN A 164 20.72 -15.24 19.91
N GLU A 165 19.40 -15.39 20.00
CA GLU A 165 18.67 -16.46 19.33
C GLU A 165 18.83 -16.40 17.79
N LEU A 166 18.87 -15.18 17.23
CA LEU A 166 19.22 -14.97 15.83
C LEU A 166 20.63 -15.47 15.51
N LYS A 167 21.62 -15.10 16.32
CA LYS A 167 23.01 -15.55 16.13
C LYS A 167 23.12 -17.07 16.21
N ASP A 168 22.49 -17.68 17.21
CA ASP A 168 22.51 -19.13 17.39
C ASP A 168 21.91 -19.85 16.19
N ALA A 169 20.81 -19.32 15.63
CA ALA A 169 20.19 -19.88 14.43
C ALA A 169 21.10 -19.78 13.19
N LEU A 170 21.71 -18.62 12.97
CA LEU A 170 22.62 -18.43 11.84
C LEU A 170 23.88 -19.29 11.97
N SER A 171 24.51 -19.32 13.15
CA SER A 171 25.66 -20.21 13.42
C SER A 171 25.30 -21.67 13.21
N TYR A 172 24.12 -22.12 13.66
CA TYR A 172 23.67 -23.48 13.38
C TYR A 172 23.55 -23.74 11.87
N VAL A 173 22.92 -22.85 11.10
CA VAL A 173 22.82 -23.00 9.64
C VAL A 173 24.20 -23.05 9.00
N PHE A 174 25.10 -22.13 9.34
CA PHE A 174 26.45 -22.08 8.80
C PHE A 174 27.27 -23.31 9.16
N SER A 175 27.16 -23.82 10.38
CA SER A 175 27.85 -25.04 10.80
C SER A 175 27.39 -26.27 10.00
N GLN A 176 26.09 -26.36 9.67
CA GLN A 176 25.56 -27.45 8.86
C GLN A 176 26.08 -27.39 7.41
N VAL A 177 26.23 -26.19 6.85
CA VAL A 177 26.77 -25.99 5.49
C VAL A 177 28.27 -26.27 5.45
N SER A 178 29.04 -25.70 6.40
CA SER A 178 30.50 -25.85 6.45
C SER A 178 30.92 -27.31 6.63
N SER A 179 30.20 -28.05 7.48
CA SER A 179 30.44 -29.49 7.66
C SER A 179 29.96 -30.35 6.49
N GLY A 180 29.41 -29.76 5.42
CA GLY A 180 28.86 -30.45 4.26
C GLY A 180 27.61 -31.29 4.55
N GLN A 181 26.98 -31.10 5.72
CA GLN A 181 25.78 -31.85 6.13
C GLN A 181 24.56 -31.41 5.33
N ILE A 182 24.53 -30.15 4.89
CA ILE A 182 23.51 -29.62 3.98
C ILE A 182 24.17 -28.93 2.79
N LYS A 183 23.52 -28.98 1.62
CA LYS A 183 23.86 -28.16 0.45
C LYS A 183 22.62 -27.38 0.03
N PRO A 184 22.38 -26.19 0.61
CA PRO A 184 21.14 -25.45 0.38
C PRO A 184 21.01 -25.06 -1.08
N TYR A 185 19.82 -25.24 -1.66
CA TYR A 185 19.54 -24.69 -2.98
C TYR A 185 19.40 -23.17 -2.87
N ILE A 186 20.21 -22.45 -3.66
CA ILE A 186 20.20 -20.99 -3.74
C ILE A 186 19.87 -20.60 -5.17
N ALA A 187 18.83 -19.79 -5.37
CA ALA A 187 18.42 -19.39 -6.71
C ALA A 187 19.53 -18.56 -7.39
N PRO A 188 19.76 -18.72 -8.71
CA PRO A 188 20.81 -18.00 -9.43
C PRO A 188 20.67 -16.47 -9.38
N ASN A 189 19.43 -15.97 -9.33
CA ASN A 189 19.13 -14.54 -9.25
C ASN A 189 19.11 -13.99 -7.82
N ASN A 190 19.48 -14.80 -6.82
CA ASN A 190 19.63 -14.34 -5.45
C ASN A 190 21.05 -13.79 -5.26
N HIS A 191 21.12 -12.48 -5.06
CA HIS A 191 22.38 -11.74 -4.92
C HIS A 191 22.60 -11.23 -3.50
N THR A 192 21.84 -11.70 -2.51
CA THR A 192 22.04 -11.29 -1.11
C THR A 192 23.41 -11.74 -0.58
N GLN A 193 23.98 -11.04 0.39
CA GLN A 193 25.22 -11.45 1.04
C GLN A 193 25.10 -12.85 1.64
N MET A 194 23.96 -13.17 2.28
CA MET A 194 23.67 -14.51 2.80
C MET A 194 23.78 -15.57 1.71
N SER A 195 23.17 -15.34 0.53
CA SER A 195 23.21 -16.28 -0.58
C SER A 195 24.64 -16.51 -1.11
N GLN A 196 25.47 -15.46 -1.14
CA GLN A 196 26.86 -15.56 -1.54
C GLN A 196 27.67 -16.37 -0.53
N VAL A 197 27.56 -16.04 0.76
CA VAL A 197 28.21 -16.79 1.85
C VAL A 197 27.83 -18.26 1.80
N LEU A 198 26.54 -18.58 1.68
CA LEU A 198 26.08 -19.98 1.64
C LEU A 198 26.61 -20.74 0.41
N ARG A 199 26.72 -20.08 -0.76
CA ARG A 199 27.31 -20.68 -1.96
C ARG A 199 28.80 -20.93 -1.78
N ASP A 200 29.54 -19.93 -1.30
CA ASP A 200 30.98 -20.01 -1.11
C ASP A 200 31.33 -21.06 -0.04
N MET A 201 30.59 -21.12 1.07
CA MET A 201 30.74 -22.16 2.09
C MET A 201 30.41 -23.55 1.54
N SER A 202 29.35 -23.69 0.74
CA SER A 202 28.99 -24.99 0.12
C SER A 202 30.09 -25.49 -0.83
N ALA A 203 30.79 -24.55 -1.48
CA ALA A 203 31.94 -24.81 -2.33
C ALA A 203 33.28 -24.88 -1.57
N GLN A 204 33.26 -24.75 -0.24
CA GLN A 204 34.45 -24.73 0.63
C GLN A 204 35.45 -23.62 0.26
N LEU A 205 34.94 -22.50 -0.27
CA LEU A 205 35.73 -21.33 -0.69
C LEU A 205 35.88 -20.28 0.42
N CYS A 206 35.08 -20.35 1.47
CA CYS A 206 35.19 -19.46 2.63
C CYS A 206 34.87 -20.19 3.94
N SER A 207 35.36 -19.62 5.05
CA SER A 207 35.05 -20.05 6.41
C SER A 207 33.75 -19.44 6.92
N GLU A 208 33.26 -19.92 8.07
CA GLU A 208 32.06 -19.37 8.72
C GLU A 208 32.22 -17.85 8.99
N PRO A 209 31.25 -17.01 8.61
CA PRO A 209 31.33 -15.57 8.83
C PRO A 209 31.28 -15.23 10.32
N THR A 210 31.99 -14.17 10.70
CA THR A 210 31.93 -13.66 12.08
C THR A 210 30.61 -12.93 12.35
N LEU A 211 29.80 -13.47 13.27
CA LEU A 211 28.51 -12.91 13.68
C LEU A 211 28.65 -11.93 14.85
N GLN A 212 29.21 -10.76 14.56
CA GLN A 212 29.36 -9.65 15.50
C GLN A 212 28.73 -8.36 14.96
N GLY A 213 28.40 -7.44 15.88
CA GLY A 213 27.82 -6.15 15.54
C GLY A 213 26.54 -6.26 14.72
N VAL A 214 26.44 -5.48 13.64
CA VAL A 214 25.23 -5.43 12.80
C VAL A 214 25.21 -6.50 11.69
N THR A 215 26.25 -7.33 11.57
CA THR A 215 26.37 -8.33 10.50
C THR A 215 25.19 -9.31 10.46
N PRO A 216 24.75 -9.94 11.57
CA PRO A 216 23.60 -10.86 11.54
C PRO A 216 22.30 -10.19 11.07
N LEU A 217 22.07 -8.96 11.52
CA LEU A 217 20.90 -8.17 11.16
C LEU A 217 20.92 -7.79 9.68
N THR A 218 22.08 -7.42 9.16
CA THR A 218 22.26 -7.04 7.75
C THR A 218 21.98 -8.22 6.83
N LEU A 219 22.54 -9.39 7.13
CA LEU A 219 22.30 -10.62 6.36
C LEU A 219 20.81 -10.98 6.30
N VAL A 220 20.11 -10.87 7.44
CA VAL A 220 18.69 -11.18 7.56
C VAL A 220 17.80 -10.15 6.87
N ALA A 221 18.12 -8.86 7.01
CA ALA A 221 17.35 -7.80 6.38
C ALA A 221 17.45 -7.86 4.84
N GLU A 222 18.60 -8.24 4.29
CA GLU A 222 18.74 -8.45 2.83
C GLU A 222 17.89 -9.60 2.30
N ILE A 223 17.88 -10.77 2.98
CA ILE A 223 17.04 -11.90 2.54
C ILE A 223 15.56 -11.59 2.73
N GLY A 224 15.19 -10.83 3.77
CA GLY A 224 13.82 -10.37 3.97
C GLY A 224 13.36 -9.42 2.87
N LEU A 225 14.22 -8.49 2.45
CA LEU A 225 13.94 -7.61 1.31
C LEU A 225 13.75 -8.42 0.02
N GLN A 226 14.68 -9.32 -0.30
CA GLN A 226 14.62 -10.17 -1.50
C GLN A 226 13.33 -11.00 -1.52
N LYS A 227 12.97 -11.61 -0.38
CA LYS A 227 11.75 -12.41 -0.24
C LYS A 227 10.51 -11.54 -0.45
N LEU A 228 10.41 -10.39 0.21
CA LEU A 228 9.25 -9.51 0.06
C LEU A 228 9.12 -8.94 -1.35
N GLN A 229 10.21 -8.62 -2.05
CA GLN A 229 10.17 -8.23 -3.46
C GLN A 229 9.57 -9.35 -4.33
N ARG A 230 9.96 -10.61 -4.11
CA ARG A 230 9.38 -11.78 -4.80
C ARG A 230 7.91 -11.98 -4.47
N ASP A 231 7.50 -11.71 -3.24
CA ASP A 231 6.11 -11.83 -2.80
C ASP A 231 5.22 -10.74 -3.40
N TYR A 232 5.66 -9.48 -3.39
CA TYR A 232 4.95 -8.42 -4.07
C TYR A 232 4.86 -8.68 -5.57
N LEU A 233 5.93 -9.17 -6.20
CA LEU A 233 5.88 -9.59 -7.60
C LEU A 233 4.81 -10.67 -7.83
N HIS A 234 4.81 -11.71 -7.01
CA HIS A 234 3.83 -12.80 -7.11
C HIS A 234 2.39 -12.31 -6.94
N ILE A 235 2.14 -11.43 -5.98
CA ILE A 235 0.82 -10.85 -5.72
C ILE A 235 0.36 -9.98 -6.90
N PHE A 236 1.19 -9.03 -7.32
CA PHE A 236 0.83 -8.09 -8.38
C PHE A 236 0.69 -8.76 -9.75
N SER A 237 1.55 -9.73 -10.07
CA SER A 237 1.45 -10.48 -11.32
C SER A 237 0.31 -11.50 -11.27
N GLY A 238 0.12 -12.22 -10.15
CA GLY A 238 -0.96 -13.20 -10.01
C GLY A 238 -2.36 -12.58 -10.01
N LEU A 239 -2.50 -11.33 -9.55
CA LEU A 239 -3.73 -10.54 -9.63
C LEU A 239 -3.81 -9.68 -10.90
N GLU A 240 -2.86 -9.81 -11.83
CA GLU A 240 -2.71 -8.98 -13.04
C GLU A 240 -2.78 -7.46 -12.80
N LEU A 241 -2.36 -7.02 -11.62
CA LEU A 241 -2.31 -5.62 -11.26
C LEU A 241 -1.17 -4.92 -11.98
N ALA A 242 0.03 -5.51 -12.01
CA ALA A 242 1.21 -4.95 -12.67
C ALA A 242 2.19 -6.02 -13.14
N SER A 243 2.96 -5.70 -14.18
CA SER A 243 4.04 -6.56 -14.67
C SER A 243 5.34 -6.41 -13.87
N ALA A 244 6.28 -7.33 -14.08
CA ALA A 244 7.61 -7.26 -13.48
C ALA A 244 8.34 -5.97 -13.88
N GLU A 245 8.23 -5.52 -15.13
CA GLU A 245 8.87 -4.29 -15.61
C GLU A 245 8.32 -3.05 -14.90
N GLN A 246 7.00 -3.03 -14.61
CA GLN A 246 6.36 -1.92 -13.92
C GLN A 246 6.76 -1.84 -12.44
N LEU A 247 7.10 -2.97 -11.83
CA LEU A 247 7.55 -3.07 -10.43
C LEU A 247 9.07 -2.89 -10.28
N ALA A 248 9.85 -3.19 -11.31
CA ALA A 248 11.32 -3.14 -11.27
C ALA A 248 11.91 -1.83 -10.70
N PRO A 249 11.35 -0.63 -10.94
CA PRO A 249 11.84 0.60 -10.34
C PRO A 249 11.78 0.63 -8.80
N PHE A 250 10.84 -0.12 -8.21
CA PHE A 250 10.64 -0.24 -6.76
C PHE A 250 11.41 -1.41 -6.15
N PHE A 251 11.80 -2.41 -6.96
CA PHE A 251 12.53 -3.60 -6.52
C PHE A 251 14.06 -3.45 -6.63
N ARG A 252 14.56 -2.22 -6.51
CA ARG A 252 16.00 -1.96 -6.39
C ARG A 252 16.42 -2.32 -4.97
N GLY A 253 17.48 -3.11 -4.76
CA GLY A 253 17.97 -3.29 -3.38
C GLY A 253 18.72 -4.58 -3.06
N ALA A 254 18.40 -5.71 -3.67
CA ALA A 254 18.95 -6.99 -3.24
C ALA A 254 20.25 -7.33 -4.00
N GLY A 255 21.39 -6.91 -3.47
CA GLY A 255 22.72 -7.24 -3.99
C GLY A 255 23.80 -7.02 -2.92
N PRO A 256 24.99 -7.63 -3.03
CA PRO A 256 26.03 -7.50 -2.02
C PRO A 256 26.58 -6.07 -2.02
N MET A 257 27.11 -5.62 -0.88
CA MET A 257 27.78 -4.31 -0.71
C MET A 257 26.86 -3.11 -0.93
N ARG A 258 25.89 -2.92 -0.03
CA ARG A 258 25.09 -1.68 0.01
C ARG A 258 25.24 -0.97 1.35
N ALA A 259 25.21 0.35 1.31
CA ALA A 259 25.16 1.15 2.53
C ALA A 259 23.79 0.96 3.22
N PHE A 260 23.72 1.12 4.55
CA PHE A 260 22.46 1.02 5.30
C PHE A 260 21.35 1.95 4.73
N THR A 261 21.76 3.09 4.18
CA THR A 261 20.89 4.05 3.49
C THR A 261 20.15 3.44 2.30
N ASP A 262 20.77 2.52 1.58
CA ASP A 262 20.19 1.90 0.39
C ASP A 262 19.13 0.86 0.76
N LEU A 263 19.34 0.15 1.87
CA LEU A 263 18.38 -0.84 2.38
C LEU A 263 17.13 -0.14 2.94
N GLY A 264 17.30 0.95 3.70
CA GLY A 264 16.19 1.79 4.15
C GLY A 264 15.37 2.36 2.99
N THR A 265 16.06 2.82 1.94
CA THR A 265 15.40 3.29 0.72
C THR A 265 14.60 2.16 0.04
N ALA A 266 15.18 0.97 -0.11
CA ALA A 266 14.50 -0.17 -0.72
C ALA A 266 13.25 -0.62 0.05
N VAL A 267 13.29 -0.62 1.39
CA VAL A 267 12.12 -0.92 2.22
C VAL A 267 11.05 0.17 2.08
N ASN A 268 11.44 1.44 2.03
CA ASN A 268 10.51 2.54 1.76
C ASN A 268 9.82 2.39 0.40
N GLU A 269 10.52 1.93 -0.63
CA GLU A 269 9.91 1.63 -1.94
C GLU A 269 8.89 0.50 -1.86
N LEU A 270 9.15 -0.55 -1.07
CA LEU A 270 8.15 -1.60 -0.81
C LEU A 270 6.91 -1.07 -0.07
N PHE A 271 7.05 -0.11 0.85
CA PHE A 271 5.88 0.52 1.47
C PHE A 271 5.01 1.28 0.47
N ARG A 272 5.61 1.82 -0.60
CA ARG A 272 4.86 2.49 -1.66
C ARG A 272 4.11 1.49 -2.53
N VAL A 273 4.74 0.36 -2.87
CA VAL A 273 4.09 -0.78 -3.54
C VAL A 273 2.94 -1.32 -2.69
N GLN A 274 3.16 -1.49 -1.39
CA GLN A 274 2.12 -1.86 -0.43
C GLN A 274 0.97 -0.86 -0.39
N GLY A 275 1.27 0.44 -0.45
CA GLY A 275 0.27 1.49 -0.58
C GLY A 275 -0.62 1.25 -1.80
N VAL A 276 -0.06 1.00 -2.97
CA VAL A 276 -0.86 0.66 -4.17
C VAL A 276 -1.72 -0.58 -3.95
N LEU A 277 -1.20 -1.61 -3.27
CA LEU A 277 -1.98 -2.80 -2.96
C LEU A 277 -3.17 -2.49 -2.04
N ASP A 278 -2.95 -1.73 -0.96
CA ASP A 278 -4.01 -1.29 -0.05
C ASP A 278 -5.06 -0.41 -0.75
N MET A 279 -4.65 0.38 -1.74
CA MET A 279 -5.56 1.15 -2.60
C MET A 279 -6.51 0.24 -3.36
N VAL A 280 -5.96 -0.78 -4.01
CA VAL A 280 -6.71 -1.76 -4.80
C VAL A 280 -7.70 -2.48 -3.89
N MET A 281 -7.27 -2.89 -2.70
CA MET A 281 -8.15 -3.52 -1.72
C MET A 281 -9.28 -2.58 -1.28
N LEU A 282 -8.96 -1.32 -0.98
CA LEU A 282 -9.97 -0.34 -0.61
C LEU A 282 -11.01 -0.15 -1.73
N CYS A 283 -10.57 0.00 -2.97
CA CYS A 283 -11.45 0.14 -4.12
C CYS A 283 -12.31 -1.11 -4.34
N LYS A 284 -11.73 -2.30 -4.23
CA LYS A 284 -12.48 -3.55 -4.39
C LYS A 284 -13.52 -3.73 -3.30
N THR A 285 -13.12 -3.61 -2.03
CA THR A 285 -14.00 -3.91 -0.89
C THR A 285 -15.16 -2.93 -0.77
N ASN A 286 -14.97 -1.67 -1.17
CA ASN A 286 -15.92 -0.61 -0.88
C ASN A 286 -16.68 -0.10 -2.11
N LEU A 287 -16.10 -0.24 -3.31
CA LEU A 287 -16.71 0.19 -4.55
C LEU A 287 -17.02 -0.98 -5.49
N HIS A 288 -16.59 -2.19 -5.15
CA HIS A 288 -16.77 -3.39 -5.97
C HIS A 288 -16.31 -3.23 -7.42
N LEU A 289 -15.26 -2.43 -7.65
CA LEU A 289 -14.79 -2.15 -9.00
C LEU A 289 -14.34 -3.44 -9.71
N PRO A 290 -14.61 -3.56 -11.03
CA PRO A 290 -14.12 -4.67 -11.83
C PRO A 290 -12.59 -4.72 -11.88
N ILE A 291 -12.02 -5.92 -12.06
CA ILE A 291 -10.57 -6.15 -12.05
C ILE A 291 -9.81 -5.27 -13.05
N HIS A 292 -10.33 -5.08 -14.26
CA HIS A 292 -9.66 -4.24 -15.26
C HIS A 292 -9.53 -2.77 -14.83
N TYR A 293 -10.48 -2.22 -14.05
CA TYR A 293 -10.34 -0.90 -13.44
C TYR A 293 -9.27 -0.91 -12.35
N LEU A 294 -9.25 -1.94 -11.50
CA LEU A 294 -8.27 -2.09 -10.43
C LEU A 294 -6.85 -2.20 -10.97
N SER A 295 -6.62 -3.02 -12.00
CA SER A 295 -5.33 -3.14 -12.67
C SER A 295 -4.92 -1.82 -13.33
N GLY A 296 -5.85 -1.14 -14.02
CA GLY A 296 -5.59 0.19 -14.59
C GLY A 296 -5.16 1.21 -13.53
N TYR A 297 -5.87 1.25 -12.40
CA TYR A 297 -5.55 2.14 -11.29
C TYR A 297 -4.24 1.78 -10.60
N ALA A 298 -3.93 0.50 -10.42
CA ALA A 298 -2.66 0.06 -9.84
C ALA A 298 -1.46 0.52 -10.69
N ARG A 299 -1.53 0.33 -12.01
CA ARG A 299 -0.48 0.75 -12.95
C ARG A 299 -0.30 2.26 -12.98
N GLU A 300 -1.41 2.99 -13.02
CA GLU A 300 -1.38 4.46 -12.99
C GLU A 300 -0.86 4.99 -11.64
N ALA A 301 -1.22 4.36 -10.52
CA ALA A 301 -0.67 4.69 -9.21
C ALA A 301 0.85 4.47 -9.15
N LEU A 302 1.34 3.31 -9.61
CA LEU A 302 2.78 3.03 -9.70
C LEU A 302 3.51 4.07 -10.57
N LYS A 303 2.91 4.50 -11.67
CA LYS A 303 3.46 5.56 -12.53
C LYS A 303 3.53 6.91 -11.81
N GLN A 304 2.45 7.32 -11.13
CA GLN A 304 2.41 8.56 -10.35
C GLN A 304 3.45 8.57 -9.23
N LEU A 305 3.69 7.42 -8.60
CA LEU A 305 4.75 7.26 -7.61
C LEU A 305 6.14 7.51 -8.22
N GLN A 306 6.40 7.01 -9.42
CA GLN A 306 7.71 7.23 -10.06
C GLN A 306 7.93 8.71 -10.39
N THR A 307 6.91 9.45 -10.83
CA THR A 307 7.04 10.88 -11.11
C THR A 307 7.32 11.71 -9.86
N VAL A 308 6.68 11.38 -8.73
CA VAL A 308 6.94 12.07 -7.44
C VAL A 308 8.39 11.91 -6.98
N GLN A 309 9.06 10.78 -7.28
CA GLN A 309 10.49 10.62 -6.96
C GLN A 309 11.39 11.58 -7.74
N LEU A 310 11.02 11.92 -8.98
CA LEU A 310 11.83 12.78 -9.84
C LEU A 310 11.76 14.25 -9.40
N GLU A 311 10.62 14.69 -8.89
CA GLU A 311 10.43 16.06 -8.39
C GLU A 311 11.05 16.31 -7.00
N GLY A 312 11.27 15.24 -6.22
CA GLY A 312 11.86 15.30 -4.88
C GLY A 312 13.40 15.35 -4.82
N ARG A 313 14.12 15.40 -5.95
CA ARG A 313 15.58 15.60 -5.94
C ARG A 313 15.91 17.08 -5.73
N PRO A 314 16.47 17.51 -4.58
CA PRO A 314 16.96 18.87 -4.46
C PRO A 314 18.10 19.09 -5.47
N SER A 315 18.01 20.19 -6.20
CA SER A 315 19.12 20.77 -6.95
C SER A 315 20.32 20.94 -6.02
N THR A 316 21.50 20.67 -6.57
CA THR A 316 22.81 20.78 -5.93
C THR A 316 23.02 22.16 -5.29
N GLN A 317 22.77 22.28 -3.99
CA GLN A 317 23.35 23.30 -3.13
C GLN A 317 23.97 22.64 -1.90
N PRO A 318 25.21 22.98 -1.52
CA PRO A 318 25.85 22.41 -0.35
C PRO A 318 25.29 23.07 0.92
N ALA A 319 24.55 22.32 1.73
CA ALA A 319 24.13 22.73 3.06
C ALA A 319 24.89 21.94 4.14
N LEU A 320 25.27 22.66 5.21
CA LEU A 320 26.09 22.22 6.35
C LEU A 320 25.49 21.01 7.11
N PRO A 321 26.34 20.23 7.83
CA PRO A 321 25.90 19.02 8.51
C PRO A 321 25.20 19.35 9.84
N ILE A 322 23.88 19.15 9.88
CA ILE A 322 23.09 19.08 11.11
C ILE A 322 22.85 17.58 11.43
N PRO A 323 22.92 17.13 12.69
CA PRO A 323 22.62 15.73 13.04
C PRO A 323 21.17 15.40 12.66
N ALA A 324 20.97 14.42 11.79
CA ALA A 324 19.64 14.02 11.32
C ALA A 324 18.82 13.42 12.49
N PRO A 325 17.59 13.90 12.74
CA PRO A 325 16.64 13.17 13.57
C PRO A 325 16.22 11.88 12.84
N ALA A 326 15.74 10.89 13.62
CA ALA A 326 15.28 9.59 13.15
C ALA A 326 14.44 9.67 11.85
N PRO A 327 14.55 8.67 10.95
CA PRO A 327 13.87 8.72 9.65
C PRO A 327 12.37 8.89 9.88
N PRO A 328 11.73 9.92 9.29
CA PRO A 328 10.29 10.08 9.39
C PRO A 328 9.60 8.87 8.76
N ALA A 329 8.39 8.55 9.24
CA ALA A 329 7.52 7.56 8.63
C ALA A 329 7.48 7.73 7.09
N PRO A 330 7.31 6.66 6.29
CA PRO A 330 7.36 6.76 4.84
C PRO A 330 6.43 7.89 4.37
N SER A 331 7.01 8.96 3.79
CA SER A 331 6.35 10.23 3.45
C SER A 331 5.22 10.10 2.41
N PHE A 332 4.99 8.88 1.92
CA PHE A 332 3.94 8.55 0.99
C PHE A 332 2.55 8.40 1.65
N TYR A 333 2.47 8.08 2.95
CA TYR A 333 1.19 7.94 3.65
C TYR A 333 0.52 9.31 3.79
N GLY A 334 -0.41 9.61 2.88
CA GLY A 334 -1.01 10.93 2.72
C GLY A 334 -1.18 11.35 1.26
N HIS A 335 -0.44 10.72 0.34
CA HIS A 335 -0.64 10.93 -1.10
C HIS A 335 -2.05 10.56 -1.53
N ARG A 336 -2.61 11.36 -2.43
CA ARG A 336 -3.95 11.18 -2.97
C ARG A 336 -3.84 10.75 -4.42
N PHE A 337 -4.16 9.50 -4.68
CA PHE A 337 -4.34 9.02 -6.03
C PHE A 337 -5.67 9.51 -6.58
N ARG A 338 -5.68 9.93 -7.83
CA ARG A 338 -6.90 10.40 -8.51
C ARG A 338 -7.06 9.70 -9.84
N PHE A 339 -8.23 9.11 -10.06
CA PHE A 339 -8.54 8.33 -11.26
C PHE A 339 -9.87 8.76 -11.89
N PRO A 340 -9.99 8.70 -13.22
CA PRO A 340 -11.30 8.80 -13.86
C PRO A 340 -12.14 7.57 -13.51
N LEU A 341 -13.42 7.79 -13.23
CA LEU A 341 -14.38 6.76 -12.85
C LEU A 341 -15.68 6.95 -13.64
N LYS A 342 -16.31 5.86 -14.08
CA LYS A 342 -17.63 5.94 -14.74
C LYS A 342 -18.74 5.94 -13.69
N VAL A 343 -19.70 6.86 -13.81
CA VAL A 343 -20.86 6.97 -12.91
C VAL A 343 -21.61 5.64 -12.78
N ALA A 344 -21.75 4.89 -13.89
CA ALA A 344 -22.44 3.60 -13.91
C ALA A 344 -21.86 2.58 -12.91
N LEU A 345 -20.56 2.60 -12.63
CA LEU A 345 -19.90 1.64 -11.74
C LEU A 345 -20.21 1.87 -10.26
N VAL A 346 -20.49 3.13 -9.91
CA VAL A 346 -20.75 3.54 -8.52
C VAL A 346 -22.18 4.01 -8.33
N ARG A 347 -23.05 3.79 -9.31
CA ARG A 347 -24.43 4.28 -9.32
C ARG A 347 -25.21 3.89 -8.07
N ALA A 348 -25.11 2.62 -7.68
CA ALA A 348 -25.76 2.11 -6.47
C ALA A 348 -25.31 2.87 -5.20
N ILE A 349 -24.05 3.29 -5.11
CA ILE A 349 -23.52 4.07 -3.98
C ILE A 349 -24.01 5.51 -4.05
N LEU A 350 -23.98 6.11 -5.25
CA LEU A 350 -24.45 7.49 -5.48
C LEU A 350 -25.95 7.65 -5.17
N ASP A 351 -26.75 6.62 -5.48
CA ASP A 351 -28.20 6.64 -5.28
C ASP A 351 -28.60 6.25 -3.84
N SER A 352 -27.75 5.51 -3.11
CA SER A 352 -28.07 5.05 -1.75
C SER A 352 -27.60 5.98 -0.64
N LEU A 353 -26.63 6.87 -0.90
CA LEU A 353 -26.07 7.75 0.10
C LEU A 353 -26.20 9.22 -0.32
N PRO A 354 -26.69 10.10 0.57
CA PRO A 354 -26.81 11.51 0.25
C PRO A 354 -25.43 12.19 0.23
N PRO A 355 -25.20 13.21 -0.62
CA PRO A 355 -23.89 13.81 -0.79
C PRO A 355 -23.38 14.45 0.51
N SER A 356 -22.08 14.32 0.76
CA SER A 356 -21.42 15.11 1.80
C SER A 356 -21.36 16.60 1.43
N GLU A 357 -21.18 16.88 0.14
CA GLU A 357 -21.18 18.24 -0.42
C GLU A 357 -21.86 18.23 -1.79
N TRP A 358 -22.64 19.27 -2.07
CA TRP A 358 -23.28 19.51 -3.35
C TRP A 358 -23.17 20.99 -3.70
N THR A 359 -22.85 21.30 -4.94
CA THR A 359 -22.71 22.69 -5.40
C THR A 359 -23.36 22.87 -6.75
N ALA A 360 -24.25 23.85 -6.88
CA ALA A 360 -24.70 24.37 -8.17
C ALA A 360 -24.13 25.75 -8.42
N SER A 361 -23.58 25.95 -9.61
CA SER A 361 -23.04 27.21 -10.09
C SER A 361 -23.84 27.63 -11.32
N ILE A 362 -24.55 28.74 -11.22
CA ILE A 362 -25.37 29.31 -12.28
C ILE A 362 -24.71 30.61 -12.74
N LYS A 363 -24.36 30.68 -14.02
CA LYS A 363 -23.86 31.92 -14.64
C LYS A 363 -24.90 32.46 -15.59
N SER A 364 -25.22 33.74 -15.51
CA SER A 364 -26.11 34.45 -16.42
C SER A 364 -25.44 35.72 -16.94
N ARG A 365 -25.85 36.16 -18.12
CA ARG A 365 -25.43 37.45 -18.69
C ARG A 365 -26.67 38.17 -19.20
N GLN A 366 -26.87 39.40 -18.75
CA GLN A 366 -27.93 40.29 -19.20
C GLN A 366 -27.29 41.65 -19.55
N GLY A 367 -27.19 41.95 -20.85
CA GLY A 367 -26.50 43.15 -21.33
C GLY A 367 -25.03 43.18 -20.90
N ALA A 368 -24.63 44.28 -20.24
CA ALA A 368 -23.29 44.49 -19.69
C ALA A 368 -23.02 43.74 -18.38
N TYR A 369 -24.05 43.21 -17.72
CA TYR A 369 -23.93 42.56 -16.43
C TYR A 369 -23.71 41.06 -16.58
N ALA A 370 -22.73 40.53 -15.87
CA ALA A 370 -22.55 39.10 -15.68
C ALA A 370 -22.84 38.77 -14.21
N THR A 371 -23.79 37.87 -13.97
CA THR A 371 -24.12 37.38 -12.63
C THR A 371 -23.66 35.94 -12.48
N HIS A 372 -23.11 35.62 -11.31
CA HIS A 372 -22.71 34.27 -10.92
C HIS A 372 -23.29 33.98 -9.54
N THR A 373 -24.23 33.04 -9.50
CA THR A 373 -24.83 32.51 -8.28
C THR A 373 -24.28 31.13 -8.01
N ILE A 374 -23.80 30.89 -6.79
CA ILE A 374 -23.34 29.59 -6.32
C ILE A 374 -24.18 29.20 -5.11
N THR A 375 -24.86 28.07 -5.22
CA THR A 375 -25.54 27.41 -4.10
C THR A 375 -24.69 26.22 -3.66
N HIS A 376 -24.21 26.24 -2.42
CA HIS A 376 -23.40 25.18 -1.84
C HIS A 376 -24.12 24.57 -0.63
N ILE A 377 -24.25 23.25 -0.62
CA ILE A 377 -24.90 22.47 0.43
C ILE A 377 -23.85 21.50 0.98
N SER A 378 -23.64 21.47 2.30
CA SER A 378 -22.60 20.64 2.91
C SER A 378 -23.01 20.14 4.28
N GLN A 379 -22.61 18.92 4.63
CA GLN A 379 -22.78 18.37 5.99
C GLN A 379 -21.78 18.97 6.99
N ARG A 380 -20.79 19.73 6.51
CA ARG A 380 -19.78 20.41 7.33
C ARG A 380 -20.00 21.91 7.29
N ALA A 381 -19.67 22.57 8.40
CA ALA A 381 -19.73 24.02 8.48
C ALA A 381 -18.82 24.62 7.39
N PRO A 382 -19.35 25.49 6.51
CA PRO A 382 -18.59 26.05 5.39
C PRO A 382 -17.52 27.05 5.85
N PHE A 383 -17.67 27.59 7.06
CA PHE A 383 -16.70 28.50 7.69
C PHE A 383 -16.46 28.10 9.14
N ASN A 384 -15.20 28.17 9.57
CA ASN A 384 -14.76 27.72 10.90
C ASN A 384 -15.42 28.48 12.08
N HIS A 385 -15.93 29.68 11.84
CA HIS A 385 -16.56 30.52 12.86
C HIS A 385 -18.07 30.29 13.00
N LEU A 386 -18.68 29.48 12.13
CA LEU A 386 -20.10 29.14 12.24
C LEU A 386 -20.29 27.96 13.19
N THR A 387 -21.01 28.20 14.29
CA THR A 387 -21.42 27.17 15.25
C THR A 387 -22.88 26.81 15.04
N ARG A 388 -23.22 25.52 15.16
CA ARG A 388 -24.61 25.04 15.07
C ARG A 388 -25.39 25.53 16.29
N ASP A 389 -26.55 26.15 16.05
CA ASP A 389 -27.52 26.45 17.10
C ASP A 389 -28.33 25.18 17.41
N THR A 390 -28.21 24.66 18.63
CA THR A 390 -28.84 23.40 19.08
C THR A 390 -30.16 23.63 19.81
N SER A 391 -30.72 24.84 19.78
CA SER A 391 -31.92 25.21 20.56
C SER A 391 -33.24 24.57 20.08
N TYR A 392 -33.27 23.89 18.91
CA TYR A 392 -34.49 23.37 18.28
C TYR A 392 -34.52 21.83 18.08
N GLU A 393 -33.73 21.06 18.84
CA GLU A 393 -33.60 19.59 18.62
C GLU A 393 -34.85 18.74 18.97
N ALA A 394 -35.95 19.33 19.44
CA ALA A 394 -37.13 18.59 19.94
C ALA A 394 -37.91 17.78 18.88
N HIS A 395 -37.72 18.03 17.58
CA HIS A 395 -38.39 17.31 16.47
C HIS A 395 -37.42 16.62 15.51
N TYR A 396 -36.17 16.42 15.93
CA TYR A 396 -35.12 15.91 15.08
C TYR A 396 -35.23 14.39 14.85
N ASN A 397 -35.40 13.95 13.59
CA ASN A 397 -35.19 12.56 13.22
C ASN A 397 -33.68 12.35 13.00
N PRO A 398 -32.98 11.55 13.84
CA PRO A 398 -31.53 11.38 13.74
C PRO A 398 -31.04 10.72 12.45
N ARG A 399 -31.96 10.26 11.58
CA ARG A 399 -31.65 9.60 10.31
C ARG A 399 -31.53 10.56 9.13
N ASP A 400 -32.08 11.77 9.22
CA ASP A 400 -32.00 12.73 8.13
C ASP A 400 -30.71 13.54 8.24
N PRO A 401 -29.91 13.65 7.16
CA PRO A 401 -28.66 14.40 7.19
C PRO A 401 -28.93 15.90 7.29
N ASP A 402 -28.31 16.55 8.27
CA ASP A 402 -28.31 18.01 8.37
C ASP A 402 -27.29 18.64 7.44
N TYR A 403 -27.72 19.73 6.80
CA TYR A 403 -26.89 20.49 5.88
C TYR A 403 -26.80 21.95 6.28
N PHE A 404 -25.61 22.51 6.09
CA PHE A 404 -25.40 23.92 5.91
C PHE A 404 -25.71 24.28 4.45
N CYS A 405 -26.51 25.32 4.24
CA CYS A 405 -26.77 25.89 2.92
C CYS A 405 -26.12 27.26 2.83
N THR A 406 -25.23 27.46 1.87
CA THR A 406 -24.55 28.72 1.59
C THR A 406 -24.92 29.21 0.20
N LEU A 407 -25.35 30.46 0.10
CA LEU A 407 -25.63 31.13 -1.17
C LEU A 407 -24.63 32.26 -1.38
N VAL A 408 -23.87 32.20 -2.48
CA VAL A 408 -22.92 33.24 -2.88
C VAL A 408 -23.40 33.86 -4.19
N ASN A 409 -23.58 35.18 -4.20
CA ASN A 409 -23.96 35.94 -5.40
C ASN A 409 -22.88 36.96 -5.73
N CYS A 410 -22.38 36.92 -6.96
CA CYS A 410 -21.45 37.89 -7.49
C CYS A 410 -22.03 38.53 -8.75
N THR A 411 -21.92 39.85 -8.87
CA THR A 411 -22.32 40.60 -10.07
C THR A 411 -21.14 41.41 -10.55
N GLN A 412 -20.76 41.23 -11.82
CA GLN A 412 -19.73 42.02 -12.47
C GLN A 412 -20.39 42.94 -13.50
N ASP A 413 -20.14 44.24 -13.35
CA ASP A 413 -20.42 45.24 -14.37
C ASP A 413 -19.22 45.33 -15.32
N LYS A 414 -19.45 45.18 -16.63
CA LYS A 414 -18.40 45.23 -17.65
C LYS A 414 -18.23 46.61 -18.28
N LEU A 415 -19.01 47.61 -17.85
CA LEU A 415 -18.90 49.00 -18.32
C LEU A 415 -17.92 49.85 -17.49
N ARG A 416 -17.28 49.26 -16.47
CA ARG A 416 -16.27 49.91 -15.62
C ARG A 416 -14.97 49.14 -15.58
#